data_AF-A0A225E5F7-F1
#
_entry.id   AF-A0A225E5F7-F1
#
_cell.length_a   1.000
_cell.length_b   1.000
_cell.length_c   1.000
_cell.angle_alpha   90.00
_cell.angle_beta   90.00
_cell.angle_gamma   90.00
#
_symmetry.space_group_name_H-M   'P 1'
#
loop_
_entity.id
_entity.type
_entity.pdbx_description
1 polymer ?
#
loop_
_entity_poly.entity_id
_entity_poly.type
_entity_poly.pdbx_seq_one_letter_code
_entity_poly.pdbx_strand_id
1 'polypeptide(L)'
;MTANAHRRPPRRGVATIWALVVLSVVSVFSAVAVTRFVAVRRQLDAHRNRLQADWLARAGYELAVARVLSNPEGYAGESVALIPGSEVKITVRKEPGTDGGYRVDSEARYPAGGRETVVRTIHRAVKRVVEPKGVRVESVPVDP
;
A
#
# COMPACT_ATOMS: atom_id res chain seq x y z
N MET A 1 63.41 -54.59 28.92
CA MET A 1 62.75 -54.16 27.66
C MET A 1 61.58 -53.25 28.02
N THR A 2 61.77 -51.94 27.86
CA THR A 2 60.81 -50.90 28.25
C THR A 2 59.80 -50.66 27.13
N ALA A 3 58.50 -50.75 27.46
CA ALA A 3 57.41 -50.50 26.52
C ALA A 3 57.24 -48.99 26.28
N ASN A 4 57.47 -48.55 25.05
CA ASN A 4 57.22 -47.18 24.61
C ASN A 4 55.72 -46.92 24.46
N ALA A 5 55.10 -46.34 25.50
CA ALA A 5 53.74 -45.84 25.44
C ALA A 5 53.66 -44.63 24.49
N HIS A 6 53.21 -44.88 23.26
CA HIS A 6 52.86 -43.84 22.29
C HIS A 6 51.64 -43.05 22.80
N ARG A 7 51.87 -41.98 23.56
CA ARG A 7 50.82 -41.00 23.88
C ARG A 7 50.43 -40.27 22.60
N ARG A 8 49.24 -40.55 22.06
CA ARG A 8 48.68 -39.79 20.93
C ARG A 8 48.36 -38.35 21.39
N PRO A 9 48.92 -37.30 20.75
CA PRO A 9 48.60 -35.91 21.07
C PRO A 9 47.23 -35.50 20.47
N PRO A 10 46.69 -34.31 20.84
CA PRO A 10 45.29 -34.15 21.23
C PRO A 10 44.33 -33.88 20.06
N ARG A 11 43.37 -34.78 19.86
CA ARG A 11 42.21 -34.57 18.95
C ARG A 11 41.26 -33.45 19.39
N ARG A 12 41.47 -32.87 20.58
CA ARG A 12 40.65 -31.79 21.14
C ARG A 12 40.74 -30.49 20.33
N GLY A 13 41.90 -30.16 19.77
CA GLY A 13 42.04 -28.95 18.94
C GLY A 13 41.23 -29.01 17.64
N VAL A 14 41.22 -30.18 16.99
CA VAL A 14 40.48 -30.40 15.74
C VAL A 14 38.96 -30.30 15.94
N ALA A 15 38.45 -30.83 17.07
CA ALA A 15 37.02 -30.73 17.39
C ALA A 15 36.56 -29.28 17.58
N THR A 16 37.36 -28.45 18.26
CA THR A 16 37.05 -27.03 18.46
C THR A 16 37.04 -26.27 17.13
N ILE A 17 37.99 -26.54 16.23
CA ILE A 17 38.04 -25.93 14.90
C ILE A 17 36.77 -26.28 14.11
N TRP A 18 36.37 -27.56 14.12
CA TRP A 18 35.13 -27.99 13.47
C TRP A 18 33.88 -27.31 14.05
N ALA A 19 33.79 -27.21 15.38
CA ALA A 19 32.69 -26.52 16.03
C ALA A 19 32.62 -25.04 15.63
N LEU A 20 33.76 -24.36 15.55
CA LEU A 20 33.83 -22.97 15.09
C LEU A 20 33.42 -22.83 13.63
N VAL A 21 33.86 -23.71 12.74
CA VAL A 21 33.46 -23.69 11.33
C VAL A 21 31.94 -23.87 11.21
N VAL A 22 31.37 -24.84 11.91
CA VAL A 22 29.92 -25.07 11.91
C VAL A 22 29.18 -23.84 12.44
N LEU A 23 29.65 -23.26 13.54
CA LEU A 23 29.04 -22.06 14.12
C LEU A 23 29.12 -20.86 13.18
N SER A 24 30.25 -20.65 12.51
CA SER A 24 30.42 -19.59 11.51
C SER A 24 29.46 -19.77 10.35
N VAL A 25 29.33 -20.99 9.83
CA VAL A 25 28.41 -21.30 8.73
C VAL A 25 26.97 -21.04 9.17
N VAL A 26 26.55 -21.57 10.33
CA VAL A 26 25.20 -21.36 10.88
C VAL A 26 24.91 -19.88 11.11
N SER A 27 25.88 -19.12 11.60
CA SER A 27 25.76 -17.67 11.81
C SER A 27 25.51 -16.93 10.50
N VAL A 28 26.28 -17.24 9.44
CA VAL A 28 26.10 -16.63 8.11
C VAL A 28 24.71 -16.95 7.56
N PHE A 29 24.26 -18.21 7.63
CA PHE A 29 22.92 -18.58 7.18
C PHE A 29 21.82 -17.87 7.98
N SER A 30 21.99 -17.74 9.29
CA SER A 30 21.03 -17.04 10.15
C SER A 30 20.94 -15.56 9.80
N ALA A 31 22.07 -14.89 9.56
CA ALA A 31 22.10 -13.49 9.15
C ALA A 31 21.37 -13.28 7.80
N VAL A 32 21.58 -14.18 6.84
CA VAL A 32 20.86 -14.14 5.55
C VAL A 32 19.36 -14.36 5.73
N ALA A 33 18.95 -15.31 6.58
CA ALA A 33 17.54 -15.56 6.84
C ALA A 33 16.84 -14.34 7.46
N VAL A 34 17.48 -13.68 8.44
CA VAL A 34 16.94 -12.47 9.09
C VAL A 34 16.77 -11.33 8.09
N THR A 35 17.78 -11.06 7.27
CA THR A 35 17.70 -9.98 6.26
C THR A 35 16.61 -10.24 5.23
N ARG A 36 16.46 -11.48 4.76
CA ARG A 36 15.38 -11.89 3.85
C ARG A 36 14.00 -11.72 4.48
N PHE A 37 13.84 -12.12 5.74
CA PHE A 37 12.57 -11.97 6.44
C PHE A 37 12.13 -10.51 6.57
N VAL A 38 13.07 -9.62 6.93
CA VAL A 38 12.81 -8.17 7.00
C VAL A 38 12.43 -7.61 5.63
N ALA A 39 13.12 -8.02 4.56
CA ALA A 39 12.80 -7.57 3.20
C ALA A 39 11.39 -7.99 2.75
N VAL A 40 11.00 -9.24 3.02
CA VAL A 40 9.66 -9.75 2.69
C VAL A 40 8.57 -9.00 3.45
N ARG A 41 8.77 -8.72 4.75
CA ARG A 41 7.81 -7.93 5.52
C ARG A 41 7.61 -6.53 4.94
N ARG A 42 8.70 -5.83 4.62
CA ARG A 42 8.62 -4.50 3.98
C ARG A 42 7.87 -4.54 2.65
N GLN A 43 8.06 -5.58 1.84
CA GLN A 43 7.32 -5.74 0.59
C GLN A 43 5.82 -5.96 0.83
N LEU A 44 5.46 -6.77 1.82
CA LEU A 44 4.07 -7.02 2.19
C LEU A 44 3.39 -5.74 2.71
N ASP A 45 4.07 -4.99 3.56
CA ASP A 45 3.57 -3.72 4.10
C ASP A 45 3.37 -2.69 2.98
N ALA A 46 4.34 -2.56 2.07
CA ALA A 46 4.21 -1.68 0.90
C ALA A 46 3.04 -2.10 -0.01
N HIS A 47 2.82 -3.40 -0.20
CA HIS A 47 1.69 -3.90 -0.98
C HIS A 47 0.35 -3.60 -0.32
N ARG A 48 0.25 -3.84 1.00
CA ARG A 48 -0.92 -3.50 1.80
C ARG A 48 -1.24 -2.00 1.72
N ASN A 49 -0.24 -1.15 1.90
CA ASN A 49 -0.42 0.31 1.84
C ASN A 49 -0.94 0.76 0.47
N ARG A 50 -0.46 0.14 -0.62
CA ARG A 50 -0.97 0.40 -1.97
C ARG A 50 -2.44 0.02 -2.12
N LEU A 51 -2.80 -1.20 -1.73
CA LEU A 51 -4.20 -1.65 -1.80
C LEU A 51 -5.12 -0.76 -0.95
N GLN A 52 -4.68 -0.35 0.24
CA GLN A 52 -5.44 0.56 1.08
C GLN A 52 -5.61 1.94 0.43
N ALA A 53 -4.55 2.52 -0.15
CA ALA A 53 -4.65 3.78 -0.90
C ALA A 53 -5.59 3.65 -2.12
N ASP A 54 -5.53 2.54 -2.85
CA ASP A 54 -6.41 2.26 -3.99
C ASP A 54 -7.88 2.18 -3.57
N TRP A 55 -8.18 1.46 -2.48
CA TRP A 55 -9.53 1.35 -1.93
C TRP A 55 -10.06 2.69 -1.41
N LEU A 56 -9.20 3.48 -0.76
CA LEU A 56 -9.55 4.81 -0.25
C LEU A 56 -9.85 5.79 -1.40
N ALA A 57 -9.05 5.77 -2.47
CA ALA A 57 -9.30 6.62 -3.64
C ALA A 57 -10.64 6.27 -4.28
N ARG A 58 -10.96 4.97 -4.38
CA ARG A 58 -12.25 4.50 -4.88
C ARG A 58 -13.41 4.90 -3.97
N ALA A 59 -13.27 4.72 -2.66
CA ALA A 59 -14.30 5.12 -1.70
C ALA A 59 -14.55 6.63 -1.72
N GLY A 60 -13.50 7.45 -1.84
CA GLY A 60 -13.64 8.90 -2.01
C GLY A 60 -14.38 9.28 -3.30
N TYR A 61 -14.11 8.58 -4.40
CA TYR A 61 -14.85 8.77 -5.65
C TYR A 61 -16.33 8.38 -5.50
N GLU A 62 -16.63 7.22 -4.91
CA GLU A 62 -18.00 6.75 -4.70
C GLU A 62 -18.78 7.70 -3.77
N LEU A 63 -18.13 8.21 -2.72
CA LEU A 63 -18.69 9.25 -1.84
C LEU A 63 -19.01 10.53 -2.62
N ALA A 64 -18.09 11.01 -3.44
CA ALA A 64 -18.28 12.21 -4.25
C ALA A 64 -19.46 12.04 -5.24
N VAL A 65 -19.57 10.89 -5.88
CA VAL A 65 -20.69 10.57 -6.79
C VAL A 65 -22.02 10.57 -6.02
N ALA A 66 -22.07 9.96 -4.84
CA ALA A 66 -23.26 9.97 -3.99
C ALA A 66 -23.65 11.41 -3.60
N ARG A 67 -22.68 12.27 -3.27
CA ARG A 67 -22.92 13.68 -2.96
C ARG A 67 -23.47 14.46 -4.15
N VAL A 68 -22.87 14.29 -5.33
CA VAL A 68 -23.33 14.92 -6.59
C VAL A 68 -24.74 14.46 -6.96
N LEU A 69 -25.09 13.20 -6.68
CA LEU A 69 -26.45 12.69 -6.88
C LEU A 69 -27.47 13.37 -5.96
N SER A 70 -27.16 13.45 -4.66
CA SER A 70 -28.08 13.95 -3.64
C SER A 70 -28.21 15.47 -3.63
N ASN A 71 -27.09 16.20 -3.77
CA ASN A 71 -27.08 17.66 -3.80
C ASN A 71 -26.01 18.19 -4.77
N PRO A 72 -26.37 18.38 -6.06
CA PRO A 72 -25.44 18.86 -7.08
C PRO A 72 -25.08 20.35 -6.93
N GLU A 73 -25.85 21.12 -6.17
CA GLU A 73 -25.64 22.56 -6.03
C GLU A 73 -24.58 22.84 -4.96
N GLY A 74 -23.42 23.34 -5.42
CA GLY A 74 -22.37 23.87 -4.54
C GLY A 74 -21.38 22.84 -4.00
N TYR A 75 -21.48 21.55 -4.34
CA TYR A 75 -20.48 20.58 -3.93
C TYR A 75 -19.20 20.69 -4.76
N ALA A 76 -18.14 21.22 -4.15
CA ALA A 76 -16.80 21.35 -4.74
C ALA A 76 -15.82 20.25 -4.30
N GLY A 77 -16.25 19.33 -3.43
CA GLY A 77 -15.43 18.31 -2.80
C GLY A 77 -15.21 18.54 -1.30
N GLU A 78 -14.48 17.62 -0.67
CA GLU A 78 -14.22 17.60 0.77
C GLU A 78 -12.94 16.80 1.06
N SER A 79 -12.31 17.06 2.21
CA SER A 79 -11.20 16.24 2.72
C SER A 79 -11.70 15.41 3.91
N VAL A 80 -11.57 14.09 3.82
CA VAL A 80 -12.07 13.15 4.83
C VAL A 80 -11.00 12.13 5.18
N ALA A 81 -10.85 11.86 6.48
CA ALA A 81 -10.10 10.70 6.97
C ALA A 81 -11.09 9.54 7.18
N LEU A 82 -11.19 8.64 6.21
CA LEU A 82 -12.12 7.50 6.27
C LEU A 82 -11.68 6.44 7.29
N ILE A 83 -10.36 6.26 7.44
CA ILE A 83 -9.74 5.39 8.45
C ILE A 83 -8.60 6.12 9.16
N PRO A 84 -8.17 5.67 10.35
CA PRO A 84 -7.02 6.23 11.03
C PRO A 84 -5.76 6.23 10.14
N GLY A 85 -5.07 7.37 10.10
CA GLY A 85 -3.86 7.53 9.28
C GLY A 85 -4.11 7.62 7.77
N SER A 86 -5.36 7.78 7.32
CA SER A 86 -5.68 8.11 5.93
C SER A 86 -5.99 9.59 5.74
N GLU A 87 -5.74 10.07 4.54
CA GLU A 87 -6.22 11.36 4.06
C GLU A 87 -6.80 11.16 2.66
N VAL A 88 -8.07 11.48 2.46
CA VAL A 88 -8.72 11.45 1.16
C VAL A 88 -9.18 12.85 0.82
N LYS A 89 -8.63 13.42 -0.25
CA LYS A 89 -8.99 14.72 -0.79
C LYS A 89 -9.85 14.52 -2.04
N ILE A 90 -11.10 14.94 -1.94
CA ILE A 90 -12.06 14.92 -3.04
C ILE A 90 -12.15 16.33 -3.60
N THR A 91 -12.09 16.45 -4.93
CA THR A 91 -12.35 17.69 -5.65
C THR A 91 -13.37 17.40 -6.73
N VAL A 92 -14.44 18.21 -6.79
CA VAL A 92 -15.47 18.10 -7.81
C VAL A 92 -15.59 19.42 -8.55
N ARG A 93 -15.58 19.34 -9.88
CA ARG A 93 -15.69 20.51 -10.78
C ARG A 93 -16.79 20.26 -11.80
N LYS A 94 -17.63 21.25 -12.08
CA LYS A 94 -18.56 21.18 -13.20
C LYS A 94 -17.80 21.22 -14.52
N GLU A 95 -18.18 20.37 -15.45
CA GLU A 95 -17.52 20.29 -16.76
C GLU A 95 -18.17 21.28 -17.73
N PRO A 96 -17.42 22.27 -18.25
CA PRO A 96 -17.97 23.26 -19.17
C PRO A 96 -18.42 22.58 -20.46
N GLY A 97 -19.63 22.92 -20.93
CA GLY A 97 -20.19 22.39 -22.17
C GLY A 97 -20.98 21.08 -22.03
N THR A 98 -21.04 20.47 -20.85
CA THR A 98 -21.90 19.30 -20.58
C THR A 98 -22.93 19.62 -19.51
N ASP A 99 -24.20 19.70 -19.89
CA ASP A 99 -25.27 19.86 -18.90
C ASP A 99 -25.32 18.63 -17.97
N GLY A 100 -25.25 18.89 -16.67
CA GLY A 100 -25.12 17.85 -15.64
C GLY A 100 -23.77 17.11 -15.63
N GLY A 101 -22.73 17.58 -16.32
CA GLY A 101 -21.39 16.99 -16.32
C GLY A 101 -20.53 17.45 -15.14
N TYR A 102 -19.88 16.51 -14.46
CA TYR A 102 -18.97 16.76 -13.34
C TYR A 102 -17.68 15.95 -13.50
N ARG A 103 -16.54 16.58 -13.23
CA ARG A 103 -15.26 15.91 -13.06
C ARG A 103 -14.99 15.70 -11.58
N VAL A 104 -14.77 14.45 -11.20
CA VAL A 104 -14.48 14.02 -9.84
C VAL A 104 -13.03 13.55 -9.78
N ASP A 105 -12.26 14.21 -8.94
CA ASP A 105 -10.88 13.88 -8.61
C ASP A 105 -10.84 13.41 -7.15
N SER A 106 -10.44 12.16 -6.92
CA SER A 106 -10.29 11.59 -5.58
C SER A 106 -8.84 11.17 -5.37
N GLU A 107 -8.12 11.91 -4.54
CA GLU A 107 -6.75 11.61 -4.14
C GLU A 107 -6.75 11.02 -2.74
N ALA A 108 -6.27 9.79 -2.59
CA ALA A 108 -6.08 9.14 -1.29
C ALA A 108 -4.61 8.95 -0.97
N ARG A 109 -4.27 9.19 0.31
CA ARG A 109 -2.95 9.02 0.88
C ARG A 109 -3.01 8.05 2.03
N TYR A 110 -2.17 7.02 1.98
CA TYR A 110 -2.06 6.07 3.07
C TYR A 110 -0.67 5.42 3.12
N PRO A 111 -0.04 5.33 4.31
CA PRO A 111 -0.37 6.09 5.52
C PRO A 111 0.00 7.57 5.34
N ALA A 112 -0.89 8.51 5.66
CA ALA A 112 -0.73 9.94 5.37
C ALA A 112 0.46 10.62 6.08
N GLY A 113 0.89 10.11 7.23
CA GLY A 113 2.02 10.64 8.02
C GLY A 113 3.31 9.83 7.93
N GLY A 114 3.37 8.81 7.08
CA GLY A 114 4.50 7.87 7.01
C GLY A 114 5.62 8.30 6.08
N ARG A 115 6.78 7.64 6.20
CA ARG A 115 7.83 7.70 5.16
C ARG A 115 7.47 6.88 3.90
N GLU A 116 6.55 5.93 4.04
CA GLU A 116 6.09 5.03 2.97
C GLU A 116 4.68 5.41 2.47
N THR A 117 4.34 6.70 2.49
CA THR A 117 3.05 7.20 2.01
C THR A 117 2.84 6.81 0.55
N VAL A 118 1.77 6.08 0.29
CA VAL A 118 1.29 5.82 -1.06
C VAL A 118 0.20 6.82 -1.38
N VAL A 119 0.33 7.49 -2.52
CA VAL A 119 -0.69 8.39 -3.06
C VAL A 119 -1.35 7.74 -4.27
N ARG A 120 -2.67 7.74 -4.30
CA ARG A 120 -3.48 7.19 -5.39
C ARG A 120 -4.56 8.17 -5.77
N THR A 121 -4.68 8.42 -7.07
CA THR A 121 -5.64 9.38 -7.59
C THR A 121 -6.52 8.73 -8.64
N ILE A 122 -7.83 8.92 -8.50
CA ILE A 122 -8.82 8.52 -9.49
C ILE A 122 -9.43 9.79 -10.07
N HIS A 123 -9.39 9.90 -11.40
CA HIS A 123 -9.97 10.98 -12.18
C HIS A 123 -11.07 10.39 -13.05
N ARG A 124 -12.32 10.83 -12.88
CA ARG A 124 -13.44 10.38 -13.72
C ARG A 124 -14.44 11.50 -13.95
N ALA A 125 -14.96 11.56 -15.18
CA ALA A 125 -16.12 12.37 -15.51
C ALA A 125 -17.40 11.57 -15.29
N VAL A 126 -18.39 12.23 -14.72
CA VAL A 126 -19.69 11.68 -14.41
C VAL A 126 -20.77 12.63 -14.89
N LYS A 127 -21.78 12.10 -15.56
CA LYS A 127 -22.95 12.85 -16.00
C LYS A 127 -24.14 12.46 -15.14
N ARG A 128 -24.74 13.47 -14.49
CA ARG A 128 -26.00 13.32 -13.77
C ARG A 128 -27.14 13.38 -14.78
N VAL A 129 -27.86 12.28 -14.93
CA VAL A 129 -29.05 12.17 -15.77
C VAL A 129 -30.28 12.14 -14.86
N VAL A 130 -31.16 13.13 -15.02
CA VAL A 130 -32.43 13.20 -14.27
C VAL A 130 -33.52 12.57 -15.13
N GLU A 131 -34.07 11.46 -14.68
CA GLU A 131 -35.18 10.77 -15.33
C GLU A 131 -36.47 10.89 -14.48
N PRO A 132 -37.66 10.72 -15.07
CA PRO A 132 -38.93 10.77 -14.33
C PRO A 132 -39.05 9.76 -13.19
N LYS A 133 -38.22 8.69 -13.20
CA LYS A 133 -38.21 7.60 -12.20
C LYS A 133 -37.05 7.71 -11.20
N GLY A 134 -36.15 8.69 -11.33
CA GLY A 134 -35.01 8.85 -10.43
C GLY A 134 -33.82 9.58 -11.06
N VAL A 135 -32.77 9.79 -10.25
CA VAL A 135 -31.51 10.40 -10.69
C VAL A 135 -30.46 9.31 -10.81
N ARG A 136 -29.79 9.22 -11.97
CA ARG A 136 -28.68 8.29 -12.20
C ARG A 136 -27.39 9.00 -12.59
N VAL A 137 -26.26 8.34 -12.37
CA VAL A 137 -24.95 8.78 -12.87
C VAL A 137 -24.48 7.84 -13.96
N GLU A 138 -24.10 8.40 -15.10
CA GLU A 138 -23.39 7.69 -16.16
C GLU A 138 -21.93 8.12 -16.15
N SER A 139 -21.02 7.13 -16.21
CA SER A 139 -19.59 7.41 -16.40
C SER A 139 -19.38 7.86 -17.84
N VAL A 140 -18.89 9.09 -18.03
CA VAL A 140 -18.48 9.56 -19.35
C VAL A 140 -17.02 9.15 -19.53
N PRO A 141 -16.65 8.44 -20.61
CA PRO A 141 -15.25 8.21 -20.91
C PRO A 141 -14.58 9.57 -21.09
N VAL A 142 -13.59 9.85 -20.23
CA VAL A 142 -12.73 11.02 -20.36
C VAL A 142 -11.79 10.70 -21.52
N ASP A 143 -11.98 11.32 -22.68
CA ASP A 143 -11.01 11.24 -23.76
C ASP A 143 -9.66 11.83 -23.29
N PRO A 144 -8.52 11.19 -23.62
CA PRO A 144 -7.19 11.59 -23.18
C PRO A 144 -6.74 12.95 -23.72
#